data_AF-A0A6A0IMW0-F1
#
_entry.id   AF-A0A6A0IMW0-F1
#
_cell.length_a   1.000
_cell.length_b   1.000
_cell.length_c   1.000
_cell.angle_alpha   90.00
_cell.angle_beta   90.00
_cell.angle_gamma   90.00
#
_symmetry.space_group_name_H-M   'P 1'
#
loop_
_entity.id
_entity.type
_entity.pdbx_description
1 polymer ?
#
loop_
_entity_poly.entity_id
_entity_poly.type
_entity_poly.pdbx_seq_one_letter_code
_entity_poly.pdbx_strand_id
1 'polypeptide(L)'
;MTRRALSRGAALCAALAAALPAAAQFQAPRPSPKASVSQTIGLTDVGVSYSRPSVKGRVIWGGLVPYDKPWRTGANEATTITFSDDVTVNGQKLAAGTYSIVTFPGKTEWTVAFNKDTKLWWETEYDAAKDALRVKVAPQEAAHKETFEISFPAVGADSAQLAFHWEKVYVPVFVGTETKAKAMELAKKEVEKASAEAWRTPLRAARWAWESKASLDDAAAWADRSIAVQENWSNLSLKARILADQGKTKEAIATGEKAVQVARASAQKPDTAELEKLLAEWKAKK
;
A
#
# COMPACT_ATOMS: atom_id res chain seq x y z
N MET A 1 -35.36 -72.72 -15.80
CA MET A 1 -34.57 -72.66 -14.54
C MET A 1 -33.15 -73.06 -14.95
N THR A 2 -32.06 -72.31 -14.81
CA THR A 2 -31.71 -71.22 -13.90
C THR A 2 -30.55 -70.46 -14.56
N ARG A 3 -30.53 -69.12 -14.44
CA ARG A 3 -29.56 -68.22 -15.10
C ARG A 3 -28.14 -68.40 -14.54
N ARG A 4 -27.12 -68.50 -15.41
CA ARG A 4 -25.72 -68.20 -15.08
C ARG A 4 -25.38 -66.81 -15.62
N ALA A 5 -25.03 -65.90 -14.73
CA ALA A 5 -24.54 -64.57 -15.05
C ALA A 5 -23.07 -64.67 -15.52
N LEU A 6 -22.77 -64.16 -16.71
CA LEU A 6 -21.41 -63.88 -17.15
C LEU A 6 -21.24 -62.36 -17.24
N SER A 7 -20.42 -61.85 -16.32
CA SER A 7 -19.77 -60.55 -16.35
C SER A 7 -18.89 -60.41 -17.61
N ARG A 8 -19.07 -59.35 -18.39
CA ARG A 8 -18.09 -58.90 -19.38
C ARG A 8 -17.84 -57.41 -19.18
N GLY A 9 -16.61 -57.10 -18.81
CA GLY A 9 -16.14 -55.75 -18.49
C GLY A 9 -16.20 -54.81 -19.69
N ALA A 10 -16.56 -53.56 -19.40
CA ALA A 10 -16.42 -52.46 -20.33
C ALA A 10 -14.97 -51.97 -20.32
N ALA A 11 -14.27 -52.15 -21.43
CA ALA A 11 -12.95 -51.56 -21.66
C ALA A 11 -13.13 -50.07 -21.99
N LEU A 12 -12.62 -49.19 -21.12
CA LEU A 12 -12.63 -47.74 -21.30
C LEU A 12 -11.43 -47.36 -22.18
N CYS A 13 -11.66 -47.17 -23.49
CA CYS A 13 -10.67 -46.57 -24.39
C CYS A 13 -10.59 -45.07 -24.15
N ALA A 14 -9.54 -44.61 -23.44
CA ALA A 14 -9.21 -43.20 -23.32
C ALA A 14 -8.61 -42.69 -24.64
N ALA A 15 -9.39 -41.93 -25.41
CA ALA A 15 -8.87 -41.19 -26.57
C ALA A 15 -8.07 -39.97 -26.09
N LEU A 16 -6.74 -40.02 -26.22
CA LEU A 16 -5.90 -38.84 -26.07
C LEU A 16 -6.18 -37.88 -27.24
N ALA A 17 -6.87 -36.78 -26.98
CA ALA A 17 -6.93 -35.64 -27.89
C ALA A 17 -5.57 -34.93 -27.88
N ALA A 18 -4.78 -35.11 -28.94
CA ALA A 18 -3.56 -34.34 -29.13
C ALA A 18 -3.93 -32.86 -29.37
N ALA A 19 -3.62 -31.99 -28.41
CA ALA A 19 -3.74 -30.55 -28.60
C ALA A 19 -2.70 -30.10 -29.63
N LEU A 20 -3.15 -29.63 -30.80
CA LEU A 20 -2.28 -28.98 -31.77
C LEU A 20 -1.75 -27.68 -31.15
N PRO A 21 -0.45 -27.39 -31.24
CA PRO A 21 0.09 -26.12 -30.76
C PRO A 21 -0.49 -24.98 -31.62
N ALA A 22 -1.14 -24.02 -30.97
CA ALA A 22 -1.59 -22.78 -31.62
C ALA A 22 -0.36 -22.07 -32.23
N ALA A 23 -0.37 -21.87 -33.54
CA ALA A 23 0.70 -21.16 -34.23
C ALA A 23 0.80 -19.71 -33.69
N ALA A 24 1.95 -19.36 -33.13
CA ALA A 24 2.22 -18.00 -32.68
C ALA A 24 2.26 -17.06 -33.90
N GLN A 25 1.35 -16.08 -33.96
CA GLN A 25 1.38 -15.02 -34.98
C GLN A 25 2.62 -14.14 -34.80
N PHE A 26 3.21 -13.68 -35.90
CA PHE A 26 4.30 -12.70 -35.89
C PHE A 26 3.84 -11.40 -35.22
N GLN A 27 4.51 -11.01 -34.13
CA GLN A 27 4.25 -9.76 -33.42
C GLN A 27 5.37 -8.77 -33.71
N ALA A 28 5.06 -7.73 -34.50
CA ALA A 28 5.98 -6.61 -34.71
C ALA A 28 6.12 -5.76 -33.43
N PRO A 29 7.31 -5.22 -33.13
CA PRO A 29 7.48 -4.28 -32.02
C PRO A 29 6.55 -3.06 -32.15
N ARG A 30 5.86 -2.71 -31.07
CA ARG A 30 4.98 -1.53 -31.05
C ARG A 30 5.82 -0.24 -30.98
N PRO A 31 5.46 0.83 -31.72
CA PRO A 31 6.17 2.11 -31.67
C PRO A 31 6.21 2.75 -30.27
N SER A 32 5.17 2.51 -29.47
CA SER A 32 5.07 2.90 -28.06
C SER A 32 4.97 1.63 -27.23
N PRO A 33 6.09 1.10 -26.70
CA PRO A 33 6.08 -0.15 -25.93
C PRO A 33 5.23 -0.03 -24.67
N LYS A 34 4.63 -1.15 -24.25
CA LYS A 34 3.90 -1.24 -22.98
C LYS A 34 4.89 -1.30 -21.81
N ALA A 35 4.52 -0.68 -20.70
CA ALA A 35 5.26 -0.72 -19.45
C ALA A 35 4.31 -0.75 -18.26
N SER A 36 4.83 -1.13 -17.11
CA SER A 36 4.12 -1.06 -15.84
C SER A 36 5.08 -0.72 -14.71
N VAL A 37 4.55 -0.10 -13.67
CA VAL A 37 5.26 0.17 -12.41
C VAL A 37 4.31 -0.12 -11.26
N SER A 38 4.83 -0.68 -10.17
CA SER A 38 4.07 -0.94 -8.95
C SER A 38 4.84 -0.44 -7.73
N GLN A 39 4.11 0.01 -6.72
CA GLN A 39 4.66 0.48 -5.46
C GLN A 39 3.67 0.22 -4.33
N THR A 40 4.15 -0.34 -3.22
CA THR A 40 3.39 -0.38 -1.97
C THR A 40 3.67 0.90 -1.18
N ILE A 41 2.63 1.66 -0.83
CA ILE A 41 2.70 2.89 -0.02
C ILE A 41 2.05 2.59 1.32
N GLY A 42 2.87 2.40 2.35
CA GLY A 42 2.42 1.89 3.64
C GLY A 42 1.83 0.48 3.52
N LEU A 43 0.49 0.36 3.53
CA LEU A 43 -0.24 -0.91 3.36
C LEU A 43 -1.10 -0.96 2.09
N THR A 44 -0.91 -0.03 1.16
CA THR A 44 -1.70 0.09 -0.07
C THR A 44 -0.83 -0.19 -1.28
N ASP A 45 -1.23 -1.17 -2.09
CA ASP A 45 -0.58 -1.48 -3.35
C ASP A 45 -1.11 -0.55 -4.45
N VAL A 46 -0.18 0.09 -5.14
CA VAL A 46 -0.45 0.95 -6.29
C VAL A 46 0.20 0.36 -7.52
N GLY A 47 -0.59 0.15 -8.57
CA GLY A 47 -0.11 -0.37 -9.86
C GLY A 47 -0.47 0.56 -11.00
N VAL A 48 0.46 0.82 -11.91
CA VAL A 48 0.23 1.58 -13.13
C VAL A 48 0.58 0.73 -14.35
N SER A 49 -0.31 0.66 -15.33
CA SER A 49 -0.06 0.06 -16.65
C SER A 49 -0.23 1.14 -17.71
N TYR A 50 0.78 1.33 -18.56
CA TYR A 50 0.82 2.41 -19.54
C TYR A 50 1.61 2.03 -20.78
N SER A 51 1.53 2.84 -21.84
CA SER A 51 2.44 2.76 -22.99
C SER A 51 3.30 4.00 -23.07
N ARG A 52 4.53 3.83 -23.57
CA ARG A 52 5.59 4.85 -23.51
C ARG A 52 5.85 5.46 -24.90
N PRO A 53 5.17 6.54 -25.31
CA PRO A 53 5.53 7.25 -26.53
C PRO A 53 6.91 7.92 -26.40
N SER A 54 7.62 8.04 -27.52
CA SER A 54 8.93 8.74 -27.59
C SER A 54 8.82 10.09 -28.30
N VAL A 55 9.71 11.03 -28.00
CA VAL A 55 9.67 12.39 -28.59
C VAL A 55 9.90 12.34 -30.11
N LYS A 56 10.96 11.65 -30.56
CA LYS A 56 11.33 11.46 -31.98
C LYS A 56 11.43 12.78 -32.76
N GLY A 57 11.99 13.82 -32.14
CA GLY A 57 12.18 15.15 -32.75
C GLY A 57 10.89 15.94 -32.99
N ARG A 58 9.74 15.50 -32.46
CA ARG A 58 8.45 16.18 -32.61
C ARG A 58 8.25 17.23 -31.52
N VAL A 59 7.46 18.26 -31.83
CA VAL A 59 6.93 19.17 -30.81
C VAL A 59 5.84 18.46 -30.01
N ILE A 60 6.11 18.18 -28.74
CA ILE A 60 5.20 17.45 -27.87
C ILE A 60 4.10 18.38 -27.34
N TRP A 61 4.47 19.35 -26.51
CA TRP A 61 3.51 20.22 -25.83
C TRP A 61 3.01 21.33 -26.74
N GLY A 62 1.69 21.42 -26.92
CA GLY A 62 1.05 22.31 -27.90
C GLY A 62 1.12 21.81 -29.35
N GLY A 63 1.81 20.69 -29.60
CA GLY A 63 1.86 20.00 -30.88
C GLY A 63 1.14 18.66 -30.81
N LEU A 64 1.89 17.58 -30.64
CA LEU A 64 1.35 16.22 -30.49
C LEU A 64 0.33 16.11 -29.35
N VAL A 65 0.59 16.79 -28.25
CA VAL A 65 -0.28 16.89 -27.08
C VAL A 65 -0.76 18.36 -26.99
N PRO A 66 -1.98 18.66 -27.46
CA PRO A 66 -2.51 20.01 -27.42
C PRO A 66 -2.73 20.49 -25.98
N TYR A 67 -2.50 21.78 -25.73
CA TYR A 67 -2.85 22.39 -24.45
C TYR A 67 -4.37 22.50 -24.27
N ASP A 68 -4.81 22.44 -23.02
CA ASP A 68 -6.20 22.63 -22.57
C ASP A 68 -7.20 21.66 -23.21
N LYS A 69 -6.70 20.54 -23.74
CA LYS A 69 -7.48 19.43 -24.29
C LYS A 69 -7.22 18.15 -23.51
N PRO A 70 -8.20 17.23 -23.43
CA PRO A 70 -7.96 15.95 -22.81
C PRO A 70 -6.88 15.21 -23.60
N TRP A 71 -5.92 14.67 -22.89
CA TRP A 71 -4.94 13.71 -23.40
C TRP A 71 -5.10 12.44 -22.59
N ARG A 72 -5.39 11.34 -23.28
CA ARG A 72 -5.31 9.99 -22.72
C ARG A 72 -3.84 9.68 -22.46
N THR A 73 -3.37 10.07 -21.27
CA THR A 73 -1.96 10.15 -20.91
C THR A 73 -1.21 8.89 -21.32
N GLY A 74 -0.15 9.03 -22.12
CA GLY A 74 0.54 7.91 -22.76
C GLY A 74 0.13 7.69 -24.23
N ALA A 75 0.06 6.42 -24.65
CA ALA A 75 -0.28 6.00 -26.02
C ALA A 75 -1.02 4.64 -26.01
N ASN A 76 -1.51 4.18 -27.16
CA ASN A 76 -2.20 2.87 -27.33
C ASN A 76 -3.43 2.67 -26.42
N GLU A 77 -3.40 1.74 -25.47
CA GLU A 77 -4.43 1.55 -24.44
C GLU A 77 -4.40 2.67 -23.38
N ALA A 78 -5.52 2.98 -22.73
CA ALA A 78 -5.54 3.91 -21.59
C ALA A 78 -4.48 3.56 -20.56
N THR A 79 -3.76 4.58 -20.07
CA THR A 79 -2.97 4.42 -18.85
C THR A 79 -3.94 4.17 -17.71
N THR A 80 -3.77 3.04 -17.02
CA THR A 80 -4.58 2.69 -15.85
C THR A 80 -3.73 2.74 -14.59
N ILE A 81 -4.35 3.21 -13.51
CA ILE A 81 -3.80 3.18 -12.16
C ILE A 81 -4.79 2.46 -11.24
N THR A 82 -4.29 1.54 -10.44
CA THR A 82 -5.07 0.75 -9.49
C THR A 82 -4.56 1.02 -8.08
N PHE A 83 -5.48 1.26 -7.16
CA PHE A 83 -5.22 1.35 -5.72
C PHE A 83 -5.95 0.21 -5.01
N SER A 84 -5.24 -0.55 -4.16
CA SER A 84 -5.86 -1.62 -3.35
C SER A 84 -6.77 -1.11 -2.25
N ASP A 85 -6.62 0.15 -1.85
CA ASP A 85 -7.35 0.81 -0.78
C ASP A 85 -7.64 2.27 -1.14
N ASP A 86 -8.49 2.90 -0.34
CA ASP A 86 -8.71 4.33 -0.39
C ASP A 86 -7.40 5.10 -0.17
N VAL A 87 -7.20 6.14 -0.98
CA VAL A 87 -6.02 7.01 -0.93
C VAL A 87 -6.44 8.47 -0.90
N THR A 88 -5.47 9.34 -0.69
CA THR A 88 -5.58 10.75 -1.07
C THR A 88 -4.65 11.03 -2.24
N VAL A 89 -5.11 11.83 -3.19
CA VAL A 89 -4.29 12.35 -4.27
C VAL A 89 -4.27 13.87 -4.17
N ASN A 90 -3.08 14.45 -3.99
CA ASN A 90 -2.89 15.87 -3.65
C ASN A 90 -3.83 16.33 -2.52
N GLY A 91 -3.98 15.50 -1.48
CA GLY A 91 -4.84 15.79 -0.32
C GLY A 91 -6.34 15.57 -0.53
N GLN A 92 -6.79 15.20 -1.73
CA GLN A 92 -8.20 14.90 -2.01
C GLN A 92 -8.46 13.40 -1.99
N LYS A 93 -9.56 12.97 -1.37
CA LYS A 93 -9.89 11.54 -1.24
C LYS A 93 -10.20 10.91 -2.60
N LEU A 94 -9.71 9.70 -2.81
CA LEU A 94 -10.03 8.82 -3.92
C LEU A 94 -10.25 7.41 -3.37
N ALA A 95 -11.39 6.81 -3.68
CA ALA A 95 -11.69 5.45 -3.24
C ALA A 95 -10.76 4.43 -3.89
N ALA A 96 -10.64 3.25 -3.27
CA ALA A 96 -10.00 2.10 -3.87
C ALA A 96 -10.62 1.77 -5.24
N GLY A 97 -9.79 1.33 -6.18
CA GLY A 97 -10.27 0.95 -7.50
C GLY A 97 -9.25 1.16 -8.60
N THR A 98 -9.69 0.91 -9.82
CA THR A 98 -8.91 1.11 -11.04
C THR A 98 -9.50 2.27 -11.83
N TYR A 99 -8.63 3.20 -12.23
CA TYR A 99 -8.98 4.41 -12.96
C TYR A 99 -8.11 4.53 -14.20
N SER A 100 -8.63 5.11 -15.29
CA SER A 100 -7.76 5.65 -16.32
C SER A 100 -7.24 7.02 -15.92
N ILE A 101 -6.05 7.36 -16.40
CA ILE A 101 -5.46 8.70 -16.23
C ILE A 101 -5.70 9.49 -17.50
N VAL A 102 -6.38 10.63 -17.34
CA VAL A 102 -6.56 11.64 -18.39
C VAL A 102 -5.99 12.95 -17.88
N THR A 103 -5.06 13.52 -18.63
CA THR A 103 -4.44 14.80 -18.30
C THR A 103 -4.97 15.90 -19.20
N PHE A 104 -5.06 17.11 -18.67
CA PHE A 104 -5.28 18.34 -19.42
C PHE A 104 -4.04 19.20 -19.25
N PRO A 105 -3.07 19.09 -20.16
CA PRO A 105 -1.86 19.89 -20.09
C PRO A 105 -2.18 21.36 -20.27
N GLY A 106 -1.74 22.21 -19.34
CA GLY A 106 -1.68 23.66 -19.51
C GLY A 106 -0.24 24.14 -19.45
N LYS A 107 -0.03 25.43 -19.71
CA LYS A 107 1.33 26.03 -19.67
C LYS A 107 1.88 26.17 -18.25
N THR A 108 1.01 26.43 -17.28
CA THR A 108 1.38 26.72 -15.88
C THR A 108 0.69 25.81 -14.87
N GLU A 109 -0.41 25.17 -15.26
CA GLU A 109 -1.19 24.28 -14.43
C GLU A 109 -1.71 23.16 -15.31
N TRP A 110 -1.66 21.94 -14.80
CA TRP A 110 -2.27 20.76 -15.42
C TRP A 110 -3.41 20.29 -14.55
N THR A 111 -4.43 19.71 -15.17
CA THR A 111 -5.40 18.87 -14.46
C THR A 111 -5.08 17.40 -14.72
N VAL A 112 -5.01 16.60 -13.65
CA VAL A 112 -4.92 15.14 -13.73
C VAL A 112 -6.26 14.59 -13.25
N ALA A 113 -6.96 13.89 -14.13
CA ALA A 113 -8.24 13.26 -13.86
C ALA A 113 -8.08 11.74 -13.72
N PHE A 114 -8.70 11.19 -12.68
CA PHE A 114 -8.83 9.76 -12.43
C PHE A 114 -10.24 9.34 -12.87
N ASN A 115 -10.37 8.78 -14.06
CA ASN A 115 -11.65 8.49 -14.69
C ASN A 115 -12.04 7.01 -14.52
N LYS A 116 -13.32 6.74 -14.26
CA LYS A 116 -13.85 5.37 -14.07
C LYS A 116 -13.88 4.56 -15.36
N ASP A 117 -13.80 5.20 -16.52
CA ASP A 117 -13.69 4.51 -17.80
C ASP A 117 -12.25 4.05 -18.06
N THR A 118 -11.96 2.81 -17.74
CA THR A 118 -10.60 2.25 -17.81
C THR A 118 -10.20 1.78 -19.21
N LYS A 119 -11.09 1.94 -20.20
CA LYS A 119 -10.92 1.40 -21.56
C LYS A 119 -10.89 2.47 -22.65
N LEU A 120 -10.72 3.74 -22.27
CA LEU A 120 -10.57 4.84 -23.22
C LEU A 120 -9.51 4.48 -24.28
N TRP A 121 -9.89 4.61 -25.54
CA TRP A 121 -8.98 4.43 -26.66
C TRP A 121 -8.68 5.77 -27.32
N TRP A 122 -9.70 6.62 -27.46
CA TRP A 122 -9.60 7.95 -28.04
C TRP A 122 -9.91 9.05 -27.02
N GLU A 123 -9.28 10.20 -27.17
CA GLU A 123 -9.53 11.39 -26.34
C GLU A 123 -10.98 11.89 -26.48
N THR A 124 -11.62 11.63 -27.63
CA THR A 124 -13.03 11.99 -27.88
C THR A 124 -14.04 11.14 -27.12
N GLU A 125 -13.63 9.99 -26.60
CA GLU A 125 -14.48 9.11 -25.77
C GLU A 125 -14.54 9.58 -24.31
N TYR A 126 -13.68 10.54 -23.95
CA TYR A 126 -13.60 11.06 -22.60
C TYR A 126 -14.91 11.71 -22.16
N ASP A 127 -15.43 11.23 -21.03
CA ASP A 127 -16.61 11.78 -20.36
C ASP A 127 -16.25 12.27 -18.96
N ALA A 128 -16.34 13.58 -18.75
CA ALA A 128 -16.07 14.25 -17.49
C ALA A 128 -16.97 13.76 -16.34
N ALA A 129 -18.20 13.30 -16.63
CA ALA A 129 -19.11 12.78 -15.61
C ALA A 129 -18.61 11.47 -14.99
N LYS A 130 -17.67 10.79 -15.64
CA LYS A 130 -17.03 9.56 -15.13
C LYS A 130 -15.77 9.83 -14.30
N ASP A 131 -15.36 11.09 -14.12
CA ASP A 131 -14.23 11.40 -13.25
C ASP A 131 -14.58 11.09 -11.79
N ALA A 132 -13.75 10.27 -11.15
CA ALA A 132 -13.81 10.06 -9.71
C ALA A 132 -13.09 11.18 -8.94
N LEU A 133 -12.04 11.75 -9.54
CA LEU A 133 -11.27 12.84 -8.96
C LEU A 133 -10.57 13.66 -10.05
N ARG A 134 -10.45 14.97 -9.82
CA ARG A 134 -9.56 15.87 -10.55
C ARG A 134 -8.64 16.59 -9.58
N VAL A 135 -7.34 16.57 -9.86
CA VAL A 135 -6.35 17.32 -9.11
C VAL A 135 -5.62 18.30 -10.03
N LYS A 136 -5.37 19.50 -9.51
CA LYS A 136 -4.51 20.48 -10.15
C LYS A 136 -3.07 20.24 -9.72
N VAL A 137 -2.15 20.30 -10.68
CA VAL A 137 -0.71 20.12 -10.46
C VAL A 137 0.06 21.15 -11.26
N ALA A 138 1.12 21.70 -10.68
CA ALA A 138 2.04 22.56 -11.41
C ALA A 138 3.07 21.69 -12.14
N PRO A 139 3.16 21.71 -13.48
CA PRO A 139 4.25 21.08 -14.19
C PRO A 139 5.57 21.78 -13.85
N GLN A 140 6.65 21.01 -13.86
CA GLN A 140 8.00 21.46 -13.59
C GLN A 140 8.86 21.26 -14.83
N GLU A 141 9.82 22.16 -15.05
CA GLU A 141 10.88 21.93 -16.02
C GLU A 141 11.81 20.83 -15.51
N ALA A 142 12.24 19.95 -16.41
CA ALA A 142 13.13 18.84 -16.10
C ALA A 142 14.10 18.55 -17.24
N ALA A 143 15.09 17.70 -16.95
CA ALA A 143 16.00 17.19 -17.98
C ALA A 143 15.22 16.44 -19.07
N HIS A 144 15.73 16.47 -20.31
CA HIS A 144 15.08 15.82 -21.45
C HIS A 144 14.92 14.31 -21.23
N LYS A 145 13.69 13.82 -21.37
CA LYS A 145 13.34 12.41 -21.34
C LYS A 145 12.76 11.99 -22.70
N GLU A 146 13.52 11.20 -23.44
CA GLU A 146 13.12 10.79 -24.80
C GLU A 146 11.84 9.95 -24.80
N THR A 147 11.66 9.06 -23.83
CA THR A 147 10.54 8.14 -23.79
C THR A 147 9.75 8.34 -22.50
N PHE A 148 8.44 8.59 -22.66
CA PHE A 148 7.52 8.85 -21.55
C PHE A 148 7.68 7.82 -20.43
N GLU A 149 7.70 8.31 -19.20
CA GLU A 149 7.88 7.49 -18.00
C GLU A 149 6.89 7.91 -16.92
N ILE A 150 6.33 6.88 -16.27
CA ILE A 150 5.61 7.02 -15.01
C ILE A 150 6.41 6.28 -13.94
N SER A 151 6.70 6.94 -12.82
CA SER A 151 7.55 6.40 -11.75
C SER A 151 7.14 6.88 -10.34
N PHE A 152 7.70 6.25 -9.32
CA PHE A 152 7.58 6.65 -7.91
C PHE A 152 8.95 7.13 -7.37
N PRO A 153 9.38 8.37 -7.67
CA PRO A 153 10.73 8.84 -7.33
C PRO A 153 10.97 9.05 -5.83
N ALA A 154 9.92 9.19 -5.03
CA ALA A 154 10.02 9.34 -3.58
C ALA A 154 8.89 8.57 -2.88
N VAL A 155 9.26 7.75 -1.89
CA VAL A 155 8.33 6.93 -1.11
C VAL A 155 8.64 7.11 0.38
N GLY A 156 7.66 7.59 1.12
CA GLY A 156 7.67 7.71 2.58
C GLY A 156 6.90 6.57 3.26
N ALA A 157 6.63 6.72 4.56
CA ALA A 157 5.96 5.69 5.35
C ALA A 157 4.47 5.50 4.97
N ASP A 158 3.79 6.59 4.60
CA ASP A 158 2.35 6.67 4.34
C ASP A 158 2.04 7.52 3.09
N SER A 159 3.05 7.84 2.30
CA SER A 159 2.91 8.70 1.13
C SER A 159 3.97 8.38 0.07
N ALA A 160 3.68 8.71 -1.18
CA ALA A 160 4.65 8.68 -2.25
C ALA A 160 4.35 9.78 -3.28
N GLN A 161 5.37 10.16 -4.03
CA GLN A 161 5.22 10.97 -5.23
C GLN A 161 5.10 10.02 -6.43
N LEU A 162 3.98 10.08 -7.13
CA LEU A 162 3.83 9.57 -8.49
C LEU A 162 4.27 10.67 -9.45
N ALA A 163 5.05 10.35 -10.48
CA ALA A 163 5.55 11.35 -11.41
C ALA A 163 5.35 10.92 -12.86
N PHE A 164 4.98 11.88 -13.71
CA PHE A 164 4.99 11.74 -15.17
C PHE A 164 6.16 12.55 -15.73
N HIS A 165 7.03 11.93 -16.51
CA HIS A 165 8.19 12.60 -17.11
C HIS A 165 8.26 12.33 -18.62
N TRP A 166 8.16 13.38 -19.42
CA TRP A 166 8.37 13.31 -20.86
C TRP A 166 8.97 14.59 -21.40
N GLU A 167 9.88 14.47 -22.36
CA GLU A 167 10.58 15.63 -22.92
C GLU A 167 11.18 16.42 -21.73
N LYS A 168 10.93 17.72 -21.59
CA LYS A 168 11.45 18.57 -20.52
C LYS A 168 10.39 18.88 -19.47
N VAL A 169 9.28 18.13 -19.44
CA VAL A 169 8.19 18.36 -18.50
C VAL A 169 8.09 17.21 -17.51
N TYR A 170 8.02 17.58 -16.24
CA TYR A 170 7.85 16.70 -15.10
C TYR A 170 6.60 17.10 -14.32
N VAL A 171 5.72 16.14 -14.04
CA VAL A 171 4.43 16.40 -13.38
C VAL A 171 4.33 15.56 -12.10
N PRO A 172 4.44 16.19 -10.93
CA PRO A 172 4.33 15.51 -9.65
C PRO A 172 2.87 15.36 -9.20
N VAL A 173 2.50 14.17 -8.75
CA VAL A 173 1.21 13.83 -8.15
C VAL A 173 1.49 13.14 -6.81
N PHE A 174 1.04 13.71 -5.70
CA PHE A 174 1.26 13.16 -4.38
C PHE A 174 0.14 12.20 -4.00
N VAL A 175 0.50 10.97 -3.63
CA VAL A 175 -0.42 9.95 -3.14
C VAL A 175 -0.16 9.74 -1.66
N GLY A 176 -1.18 9.93 -0.82
CA GLY A 176 -1.14 9.64 0.62
C GLY A 176 -2.07 8.47 0.97
N THR A 177 -1.76 7.75 2.03
CA THR A 177 -2.54 6.60 2.50
C THR A 177 -2.85 6.71 3.99
N GLU A 178 -3.98 6.15 4.42
CA GLU A 178 -4.38 6.13 5.82
C GLU A 178 -3.73 4.95 6.58
N THR A 179 -2.42 4.79 6.40
CA THR A 179 -1.65 3.61 6.85
C THR A 179 -1.82 3.34 8.33
N LYS A 180 -1.78 4.39 9.16
CA LYS A 180 -1.93 4.26 10.61
C LYS A 180 -3.33 3.78 11.01
N ALA A 181 -4.37 4.36 10.42
CA ALA A 181 -5.75 3.96 10.71
C ALA A 181 -6.00 2.50 10.29
N LYS A 182 -5.55 2.12 9.08
CA LYS A 182 -5.68 0.74 8.58
C LYS A 182 -4.92 -0.26 9.43
N ALA A 183 -3.68 0.05 9.82
CA ALA A 183 -2.90 -0.82 10.70
C ALA A 183 -3.54 -0.97 12.10
N MET A 184 -4.16 0.08 12.65
CA MET A 184 -4.95 -0.03 13.88
C MET A 184 -6.17 -0.94 13.71
N GLU A 185 -6.89 -0.84 12.59
CA GLU A 185 -8.05 -1.69 12.31
C GLU A 185 -7.65 -3.17 12.18
N LEU A 186 -6.56 -3.44 11.47
CA LEU A 186 -6.00 -4.78 11.35
C LEU A 186 -5.55 -5.31 12.72
N ALA A 187 -4.86 -4.49 13.52
CA ALA A 187 -4.45 -4.86 14.87
C ALA A 187 -5.65 -5.21 15.76
N LYS A 188 -6.74 -4.44 15.69
CA LYS A 188 -8.00 -4.73 16.41
C LYS A 188 -8.54 -6.10 16.02
N LYS A 189 -8.71 -6.35 14.72
CA LYS A 189 -9.22 -7.62 14.18
C LYS A 189 -8.36 -8.82 14.58
N GLU A 190 -7.04 -8.68 14.51
CA GLU A 190 -6.11 -9.77 14.87
C GLU A 190 -6.11 -10.06 16.37
N VAL A 191 -6.18 -9.01 17.20
CA VAL A 191 -6.30 -9.19 18.65
C VAL A 191 -7.63 -9.83 19.03
N GLU A 192 -8.74 -9.45 18.42
CA GLU A 192 -10.05 -10.07 18.64
C GLU A 192 -10.05 -11.56 18.31
N LYS A 193 -9.44 -11.95 17.18
CA LYS A 193 -9.36 -13.34 16.71
C LYS A 193 -8.30 -14.18 17.42
N ALA A 194 -7.35 -13.55 18.10
CA ALA A 194 -6.27 -14.26 18.78
C ALA A 194 -6.83 -15.27 19.79
N SER A 195 -6.31 -16.50 19.77
CA SER A 195 -6.68 -17.54 20.74
C SER A 195 -6.39 -17.06 22.16
N ALA A 196 -7.08 -17.65 23.15
CA ALA A 196 -6.90 -17.30 24.55
C ALA A 196 -5.46 -17.50 25.06
N GLU A 197 -4.66 -18.30 24.37
CA GLU A 197 -3.26 -18.62 24.71
C GLU A 197 -2.24 -17.73 23.97
N ALA A 198 -2.67 -16.94 22.99
CA ALA A 198 -1.80 -16.17 22.11
C ALA A 198 -1.41 -14.81 22.72
N TRP A 199 -0.51 -14.79 23.72
CA TRP A 199 -0.03 -13.54 24.34
C TRP A 199 0.76 -12.63 23.39
N ARG A 200 1.39 -13.19 22.33
CA ARG A 200 2.26 -12.43 21.41
C ARG A 200 1.50 -11.50 20.48
N THR A 201 0.32 -11.89 20.01
CA THR A 201 -0.51 -11.07 19.11
C THR A 201 -0.90 -9.73 19.75
N PRO A 202 -1.52 -9.68 20.94
CA PRO A 202 -1.82 -8.42 21.61
C PRO A 202 -0.55 -7.65 22.02
N LEU A 203 0.57 -8.31 22.34
CA LEU A 203 1.83 -7.60 22.57
C LEU A 203 2.33 -6.87 21.33
N ARG A 204 2.32 -7.53 20.15
CA ARG A 204 2.76 -6.91 18.90
C ARG A 204 1.87 -5.74 18.51
N ALA A 205 0.56 -5.88 18.66
CA ALA A 205 -0.41 -4.82 18.45
C ALA A 205 -0.17 -3.64 19.40
N ALA A 206 0.03 -3.92 20.71
CA ALA A 206 0.32 -2.90 21.72
C ALA A 206 1.58 -2.11 21.40
N ARG A 207 2.66 -2.81 21.03
CA ARG A 207 3.94 -2.19 20.68
C ARG A 207 3.80 -1.26 19.50
N TRP A 208 3.18 -1.74 18.42
CA TRP A 208 3.00 -0.93 17.22
C TRP A 208 2.11 0.30 17.48
N ALA A 209 1.02 0.16 18.24
CA ALA A 209 0.14 1.28 18.59
C ALA A 209 0.84 2.34 19.44
N TRP A 210 1.72 1.94 20.35
CA TRP A 210 2.55 2.83 21.16
C TRP A 210 3.64 3.52 20.32
N GLU A 211 4.46 2.76 19.59
CA GLU A 211 5.58 3.29 18.79
C GLU A 211 5.11 4.25 17.68
N SER A 212 3.97 3.94 17.04
CA SER A 212 3.37 4.80 16.01
C SER A 212 2.55 5.96 16.58
N LYS A 213 2.41 6.06 17.91
CA LYS A 213 1.55 7.01 18.61
C LYS A 213 0.11 6.98 18.09
N ALA A 214 -0.39 5.80 17.71
CA ALA A 214 -1.71 5.65 17.13
C ALA A 214 -2.81 5.68 18.19
N SER A 215 -2.59 5.01 19.32
CA SER A 215 -3.52 5.00 20.45
C SER A 215 -2.82 4.45 21.69
N LEU A 216 -2.57 5.31 22.68
CA LEU A 216 -1.99 4.89 23.96
C LEU A 216 -2.96 3.99 24.74
N ASP A 217 -4.26 4.21 24.59
CA ASP A 217 -5.30 3.46 25.30
C ASP A 217 -5.45 2.04 24.74
N ASP A 218 -5.51 1.89 23.41
CA ASP A 218 -5.52 0.56 22.78
C ASP A 218 -4.19 -0.17 23.09
N ALA A 219 -3.06 0.55 23.05
CA ALA A 219 -1.77 -0.03 23.41
C ALA A 219 -1.75 -0.56 24.85
N ALA A 220 -2.25 0.23 25.80
CA ALA A 220 -2.35 -0.14 27.20
C ALA A 220 -3.26 -1.36 27.40
N ALA A 221 -4.43 -1.39 26.78
CA ALA A 221 -5.40 -2.48 26.90
C ALA A 221 -4.88 -3.79 26.29
N TRP A 222 -4.19 -3.71 25.14
CA TRP A 222 -3.59 -4.89 24.53
C TRP A 222 -2.38 -5.40 25.30
N ALA A 223 -1.57 -4.52 25.90
CA ALA A 223 -0.51 -4.93 26.80
C ALA A 223 -1.08 -5.70 28.02
N ASP A 224 -2.17 -5.21 28.62
CA ASP A 224 -2.86 -5.90 29.73
C ASP A 224 -3.38 -7.28 29.30
N ARG A 225 -3.99 -7.38 28.11
CA ARG A 225 -4.43 -8.66 27.56
C ARG A 225 -3.26 -9.63 27.37
N SER A 226 -2.11 -9.15 26.90
CA SER A 226 -0.90 -9.99 26.77
C SER A 226 -0.40 -10.49 28.14
N ILE A 227 -0.35 -9.60 29.14
CA ILE A 227 0.09 -9.92 30.50
C ILE A 227 -0.83 -10.97 31.14
N ALA A 228 -2.15 -10.82 30.96
CA ALA A 228 -3.15 -11.74 31.51
C ALA A 228 -3.02 -13.16 30.95
N VAL A 229 -2.56 -13.32 29.70
CA VAL A 229 -2.32 -14.63 29.09
C VAL A 229 -1.00 -15.23 29.55
N GLN A 230 0.09 -14.47 29.43
CA GLN A 230 1.41 -14.92 29.88
C GLN A 230 2.28 -13.72 30.26
N GLU A 231 2.32 -13.40 31.55
CA GLU A 231 3.18 -12.35 32.08
C GLU A 231 4.67 -12.66 31.80
N ASN A 232 5.38 -11.68 31.25
CA ASN A 232 6.81 -11.78 30.97
C ASN A 232 7.48 -10.40 30.92
N TRP A 233 8.81 -10.38 30.77
CA TRP A 233 9.57 -9.13 30.65
C TRP A 233 9.04 -8.21 29.53
N SER A 234 8.75 -8.78 28.36
CA SER A 234 8.47 -7.98 27.15
C SER A 234 7.14 -7.23 27.23
N ASN A 235 6.11 -7.83 27.84
CA ASN A 235 4.81 -7.16 27.99
C ASN A 235 4.77 -6.20 29.19
N LEU A 236 5.40 -6.54 30.31
CA LEU A 236 5.51 -5.64 31.46
C LEU A 236 6.36 -4.40 31.16
N SER A 237 7.53 -4.57 30.52
CA SER A 237 8.41 -3.45 30.17
C SER A 237 7.75 -2.49 29.18
N LEU A 238 7.00 -3.01 28.21
CA LEU A 238 6.20 -2.19 27.31
C LEU A 238 5.07 -1.46 28.05
N LYS A 239 4.30 -2.16 28.89
CA LYS A 239 3.21 -1.56 29.67
C LYS A 239 3.70 -0.42 30.54
N ALA A 240 4.84 -0.58 31.21
CA ALA A 240 5.46 0.46 32.03
C ALA A 240 5.74 1.74 31.21
N ARG A 241 6.28 1.61 30.00
CA ARG A 241 6.56 2.75 29.11
C ARG A 241 5.26 3.43 28.62
N ILE A 242 4.26 2.63 28.24
CA ILE A 242 2.94 3.16 27.86
C ILE A 242 2.31 3.96 29.00
N LEU A 243 2.35 3.43 30.24
CA LEU A 243 1.82 4.11 31.42
C LEU A 243 2.56 5.43 31.70
N ALA A 244 3.88 5.46 31.51
CA ALA A 244 4.66 6.68 31.65
C ALA A 244 4.24 7.75 30.64
N ASP A 245 4.05 7.37 29.37
CA ASP A 245 3.58 8.27 28.31
C ASP A 245 2.12 8.71 28.50
N GLN A 246 1.30 7.91 29.19
CA GLN A 246 -0.04 8.30 29.65
C GLN A 246 -0.02 9.24 30.87
N GLY A 247 1.16 9.59 31.41
CA GLY A 247 1.30 10.41 32.61
C GLY A 247 1.00 9.66 33.92
N LYS A 248 0.82 8.33 33.87
CA LYS A 248 0.53 7.48 35.04
C LYS A 248 1.82 7.02 35.72
N THR A 249 2.66 7.97 36.14
CA THR A 249 4.03 7.72 36.61
C THR A 249 4.11 6.73 37.78
N LYS A 250 3.17 6.76 38.73
CA LYS A 250 3.14 5.82 39.86
C LYS A 250 2.94 4.36 39.40
N GLU A 251 2.01 4.15 38.47
CA GLU A 251 1.71 2.85 37.89
C GLU A 251 2.87 2.38 37.01
N ALA A 252 3.45 3.27 36.20
CA ALA A 252 4.63 3.00 35.38
C ALA A 252 5.81 2.49 36.19
N ILE A 253 6.10 3.12 37.33
CA ILE A 253 7.17 2.69 38.25
C ILE A 253 6.89 1.30 38.79
N ALA A 254 5.68 1.06 39.33
CA ALA A 254 5.32 -0.23 39.90
C ALA A 254 5.39 -1.37 38.85
N THR A 255 4.86 -1.13 37.65
CA THR A 255 4.92 -2.10 36.55
C THR A 255 6.35 -2.33 36.08
N GLY A 256 7.17 -1.29 35.98
CA GLY A 256 8.56 -1.42 35.52
C GLY A 256 9.45 -2.15 36.53
N GLU A 257 9.27 -1.90 37.83
CA GLU A 257 9.98 -2.66 38.87
C GLU A 257 9.63 -4.15 38.81
N LYS A 258 8.34 -4.46 38.63
CA LYS A 258 7.89 -5.85 38.42
C LYS A 258 8.53 -6.45 37.16
N ALA A 259 8.60 -5.70 36.07
CA ALA A 259 9.28 -6.15 34.85
C ALA A 259 10.73 -6.56 35.14
N VAL A 260 11.50 -5.71 35.83
CA VAL A 260 12.91 -5.99 36.15
C VAL A 260 13.05 -7.25 37.01
N GLN A 261 12.15 -7.46 37.98
CA GLN A 261 12.14 -8.69 38.78
C GLN A 261 11.89 -9.93 37.91
N VAL A 262 10.90 -9.88 37.02
CA VAL A 262 10.59 -10.97 36.07
C VAL A 262 11.76 -11.25 35.12
N ALA A 263 12.43 -10.21 34.62
CA ALA A 263 13.61 -10.36 33.78
C ALA A 263 14.76 -11.08 34.49
N ARG A 264 15.06 -10.69 35.74
CA ARG A 264 16.12 -11.29 36.55
C ARG A 264 15.84 -12.74 36.93
N ALA A 265 14.58 -13.09 37.14
CA ALA A 265 14.14 -14.46 37.43
C ALA A 265 14.05 -15.34 36.17
N SER A 266 13.98 -14.74 34.98
CA SER A 266 13.89 -15.46 33.71
C SER A 266 15.22 -16.12 33.33
N ALA A 267 15.16 -17.33 32.81
CA ALA A 267 16.33 -18.03 32.24
C ALA A 267 16.97 -17.25 31.07
N GLN A 268 16.19 -16.43 30.38
CA GLN A 268 16.66 -15.63 29.23
C GLN A 268 17.47 -14.40 29.64
N LYS A 269 17.34 -13.93 30.90
CA LYS A 269 18.02 -12.76 31.46
C LYS A 269 18.10 -11.57 30.47
N PRO A 270 16.96 -11.06 29.98
CA PRO A 270 16.96 -9.96 29.02
C PRO A 270 17.58 -8.70 29.63
N ASP A 271 18.16 -7.85 28.78
CA ASP A 271 18.76 -6.59 29.24
C ASP A 271 17.70 -5.66 29.84
N THR A 272 17.98 -5.17 31.05
CA THR A 272 17.08 -4.32 31.84
C THR A 272 17.59 -2.89 31.99
N ALA A 273 18.83 -2.59 31.56
CA ALA A 273 19.53 -1.35 31.88
C ALA A 273 18.75 -0.09 31.44
N GLU A 274 18.15 -0.12 30.26
CA GLU A 274 17.36 1.02 29.75
C GLU A 274 16.11 1.27 30.60
N LEU A 275 15.39 0.22 31.00
CA LEU A 275 14.21 0.37 31.83
C LEU A 275 14.58 0.82 33.24
N GLU A 276 15.68 0.31 33.80
CA GLU A 276 16.18 0.74 35.11
C GLU A 276 16.57 2.22 35.12
N LYS A 277 17.18 2.70 34.03
CA LYS A 277 17.46 4.13 33.83
C LYS A 277 16.15 4.94 33.79
N LEU A 278 15.17 4.51 32.98
CA LEU A 278 13.86 5.17 32.92
C LEU A 278 13.15 5.18 34.27
N LEU A 279 13.23 4.08 35.03
CA LEU A 279 12.68 4.01 36.39
C LEU A 279 13.32 5.03 37.34
N ALA A 280 14.64 5.21 37.27
CA ALA A 280 15.32 6.24 38.06
C ALA A 280 14.83 7.65 37.68
N GLU A 281 14.68 7.92 36.38
CA GLU A 281 14.16 9.19 35.87
C GLU A 281 12.70 9.43 36.31
N TRP A 282 11.84 8.41 36.21
CA TRP A 282 10.43 8.51 36.63
C TRP A 282 10.31 8.72 38.15
N LYS A 283 11.16 8.08 38.96
CA LYS A 283 11.20 8.26 40.41
C LYS A 283 11.67 9.67 40.82
N ALA A 284 12.60 10.25 40.06
CA ALA A 284 13.10 11.61 40.31
C ALA A 284 12.06 12.70 40.01
N LYS A 285 11.05 12.40 39.17
CA LYS A 285 9.97 13.32 38.79
C LYS A 285 8.72 13.19 39.70
N LYS A 286 8.76 12.33 40.71
CA LYS A 286 7.64 12.01 41.60
C LYS A 286 7.45 13.05 42.70
#